data_AF-E6TR04-F1
#
_entry.id   AF-E6TR04-F1
#
_cell.length_a   1.000
_cell.length_b   1.000
_cell.length_c   1.000
_cell.angle_alpha   90.00
_cell.angle_beta   90.00
_cell.angle_gamma   90.00
#
_symmetry.space_group_name_H-M   'P 1'
#
loop_
_entity.id
_entity.type
_entity.pdbx_description
1 polymer ?
#
loop_
_entity_poly.entity_id
_entity_poly.type
_entity_poly.pdbx_seq_one_letter_code
_entity_poly.pdbx_strand_id
1 'polypeptide(L)'
;MLLSLFLGAFMILYAISHAMKSTFLLGKRAKKMDTDARHKYQKGLVAPFLALGIIFICIAFATEAQIIGTTLFVVLFIVLVLPIVIWIFVYDKKHVG
;
A
#
# COMPACT_ATOMS: atom_id res chain seq x y z
N MET A 1 7.55 -15.84 -4.48
CA MET A 1 7.01 -15.15 -5.67
C MET A 1 5.50 -14.91 -5.61
N LEU A 2 4.65 -15.95 -5.62
CA LEU A 2 3.17 -15.83 -5.68
C LEU A 2 2.57 -14.87 -4.64
N LEU A 3 2.97 -15.00 -3.37
CA LEU A 3 2.46 -14.13 -2.29
C LEU A 3 2.78 -12.65 -2.55
N SER A 4 3.99 -12.34 -3.00
CA SER A 4 4.44 -10.97 -3.26
C SER A 4 3.74 -10.37 -4.47
N LEU A 5 3.52 -11.15 -5.53
CA LEU A 5 2.71 -10.71 -6.68
C LEU A 5 1.25 -10.48 -6.29
N PHE A 6 0.65 -11.38 -5.52
CA PHE A 6 -0.71 -11.22 -5.02
C PHE A 6 -0.84 -9.96 -4.15
N LEU A 7 0.07 -9.78 -3.19
CA LEU A 7 0.07 -8.61 -2.31
C LEU A 7 0.28 -7.33 -3.13
N GLY A 8 1.20 -7.35 -4.09
CA GLY A 8 1.45 -6.22 -4.98
C GLY A 8 0.22 -5.83 -5.79
N ALA A 9 -0.42 -6.80 -6.44
CA ALA A 9 -1.65 -6.59 -7.20
C ALA A 9 -2.80 -6.09 -6.30
N PHE A 10 -2.95 -6.66 -5.10
CA PHE A 10 -3.95 -6.22 -4.13
C PHE A 10 -3.73 -4.76 -3.72
N MET A 11 -2.49 -4.35 -3.44
CA MET A 11 -2.18 -2.96 -3.07
C MET A 11 -2.46 -1.98 -4.21
N ILE A 12 -2.20 -2.38 -5.46
CA ILE A 12 -2.56 -1.58 -6.64
C ILE A 12 -4.08 -1.45 -6.76
N LEU A 13 -4.84 -2.55 -6.63
CA LEU A 13 -6.30 -2.51 -6.65
C LEU A 13 -6.85 -1.64 -5.51
N TYR A 14 -6.24 -1.71 -4.33
CA TYR A 14 -6.60 -0.87 -3.19
C TYR A 14 -6.34 0.62 -3.48
N ALA A 15 -5.18 0.97 -4.05
CA ALA A 15 -4.86 2.32 -4.48
C ALA A 15 -5.85 2.86 -5.53
N ILE A 16 -6.22 2.04 -6.51
CA ILE A 16 -7.21 2.39 -7.53
C ILE A 16 -8.58 2.63 -6.88
N SER A 17 -9.00 1.76 -5.96
CA SER A 17 -10.24 1.93 -5.20
C SER A 17 -10.29 3.28 -4.48
N HIS A 18 -9.19 3.68 -3.84
CA HIS A 18 -9.04 5.00 -3.22
C HIS A 18 -9.06 6.16 -4.23
N ALA A 19 -8.37 6.02 -5.36
CA ALA A 19 -8.34 7.03 -6.42
C ALA A 19 -9.74 7.28 -7.02
N MET A 20 -10.52 6.20 -7.18
CA MET A 20 -11.92 6.24 -7.63
C MET A 20 -12.91 6.67 -6.53
N LYS A 21 -12.43 6.98 -5.32
CA LYS A 21 -13.27 7.31 -4.15
C LYS A 21 -14.29 6.22 -3.82
N SER A 22 -13.98 4.98 -4.18
CA SER A 22 -14.86 3.84 -3.92
C SER A 22 -14.93 3.55 -2.43
N THR A 23 -16.12 3.26 -1.92
CA THR A 23 -16.30 2.87 -0.52
C THR A 23 -16.17 1.37 -0.31
N PHE A 24 -16.11 0.55 -1.37
CA PHE A 24 -16.17 -0.91 -1.26
C PHE A 24 -15.09 -1.48 -0.32
N LEU A 25 -13.83 -1.12 -0.57
CA LEU A 25 -12.66 -1.58 0.18
C LEU A 25 -12.32 -0.72 1.43
N LEU A 26 -13.15 0.28 1.77
CA LEU A 26 -12.94 1.07 2.97
C LEU A 26 -13.30 0.32 4.25
N GLY A 27 -12.53 0.59 5.31
CA GLY A 27 -12.85 0.17 6.67
C GLY A 27 -14.13 0.82 7.21
N LYS A 28 -14.75 0.20 8.21
CA LYS A 28 -16.05 0.66 8.78
C LYS A 28 -16.01 2.10 9.30
N ARG A 29 -14.90 2.54 9.89
CA ARG A 29 -14.73 3.91 10.41
C ARG A 29 -14.62 4.92 9.26
N ALA A 30 -13.77 4.66 8.27
CA ALA A 30 -13.64 5.50 7.09
C ALA A 30 -14.94 5.64 6.29
N LYS A 31 -15.79 4.60 6.26
CA LYS A 31 -17.13 4.64 5.65
C LYS A 31 -18.09 5.62 6.35
N LYS A 32 -17.92 5.85 7.65
CA LYS A 32 -18.76 6.76 8.46
C LYS A 32 -18.31 8.22 8.41
N MET A 33 -17.14 8.51 7.84
CA MET A 33 -16.67 9.88 7.65
C MET A 33 -17.60 10.64 6.71
N ASP A 34 -17.67 11.97 6.87
CA ASP A 34 -18.27 12.85 5.88
C ASP A 34 -17.57 12.70 4.53
N THR A 35 -18.28 13.01 3.45
CA THR A 35 -17.82 12.74 2.10
C THR A 35 -16.52 13.47 1.76
N ASP A 36 -16.35 14.70 2.24
CA ASP A 36 -15.16 15.51 1.91
C ASP A 36 -13.93 15.04 2.69
N ALA A 37 -14.07 14.78 3.99
CA ALA A 37 -12.99 14.20 4.79
C ALA A 37 -12.63 12.80 4.31
N ARG A 38 -13.61 11.99 3.92
CA ARG A 38 -13.37 10.67 3.32
C ARG A 38 -12.59 10.78 2.02
N HIS A 39 -12.99 11.65 1.10
CA HIS A 39 -12.26 11.83 -0.16
C HIS A 39 -10.83 12.33 0.06
N LYS A 40 -10.61 13.24 1.01
CA LYS A 40 -9.27 13.71 1.39
C LYS A 40 -8.43 12.56 1.98
N TYR A 41 -9.02 11.77 2.87
CA TYR A 41 -8.41 10.57 3.43
C TYR A 41 -7.98 9.59 2.32
N GLN A 42 -8.90 9.22 1.43
CA GLN A 42 -8.63 8.31 0.32
C GLN A 42 -7.53 8.82 -0.60
N LYS A 43 -7.56 10.10 -0.97
CA LYS A 43 -6.53 10.73 -1.81
C LYS A 43 -5.13 10.59 -1.20
N GLY A 44 -4.98 10.74 0.12
CA GLY A 44 -3.69 10.58 0.78
C GLY A 44 -3.16 9.14 0.79
N LEU A 45 -4.04 8.14 0.64
CA LEU A 45 -3.66 6.74 0.64
C LEU A 45 -3.33 6.18 -0.76
N VAL A 46 -3.66 6.88 -1.84
CA VAL A 46 -3.39 6.40 -3.21
C VAL A 46 -1.90 6.13 -3.44
N ALA A 47 -1.07 7.16 -3.25
CA ALA A 47 0.37 7.08 -3.52
C ALA A 47 1.10 5.98 -2.72
N PRO A 48 0.94 5.86 -1.39
CA PRO A 48 1.65 4.86 -0.62
C PRO A 48 1.21 3.42 -0.95
N PHE A 49 -0.08 3.17 -1.18
CA PHE A 49 -0.53 1.83 -1.60
C PHE A 49 -0.06 1.49 -3.02
N LEU A 50 -0.07 2.46 -3.94
CA LEU A 50 0.46 2.25 -5.28
C LEU A 50 1.97 1.94 -5.24
N ALA A 51 2.73 2.69 -4.44
CA ALA A 51 4.16 2.47 -4.25
C ALA A 51 4.45 1.09 -3.65
N LEU A 52 3.74 0.68 -2.59
CA LEU A 52 3.87 -0.68 -2.03
C LEU A 52 3.57 -1.74 -3.08
N GLY A 53 2.52 -1.55 -3.89
CA GLY A 53 2.16 -2.44 -4.97
C GLY A 53 3.29 -2.68 -5.97
N ILE A 54 3.87 -1.58 -6.47
CA ILE A 54 5.01 -1.62 -7.41
C ILE A 54 6.22 -2.28 -6.75
N ILE A 55 6.56 -1.90 -5.51
CA ILE A 55 7.71 -2.45 -4.78
C ILE A 55 7.59 -3.97 -4.64
N PHE A 56 6.43 -4.48 -4.21
CA PHE A 56 6.22 -5.92 -4.06
C PHE A 56 6.34 -6.69 -5.38
N ILE A 57 5.84 -6.13 -6.48
CA ILE A 57 5.96 -6.73 -7.80
C ILE A 57 7.42 -6.73 -8.26
N CYS A 58 8.13 -5.61 -8.14
CA CYS A 58 9.54 -5.49 -8.51
C CYS A 58 10.40 -6.46 -7.71
N ILE A 59 10.20 -6.54 -6.40
CA ILE A 59 10.91 -7.46 -5.53
C ILE A 59 10.62 -8.91 -5.91
N ALA A 60 9.37 -9.26 -6.24
CA ALA A 60 9.01 -10.61 -6.66
C ALA A 60 9.80 -11.04 -7.90
N PHE A 61 9.84 -10.20 -8.94
CA PHE A 61 10.58 -10.48 -10.18
C PHE A 61 12.09 -10.49 -9.96
N ALA A 62 12.62 -9.55 -9.19
CA ALA A 62 14.06 -9.47 -8.93
C ALA A 62 14.58 -10.62 -8.06
N THR A 63 13.75 -11.15 -7.16
CA THR A 63 14.06 -12.35 -6.38
C THR A 63 14.02 -13.59 -7.26
N GLU A 64 13.02 -13.72 -8.13
CA GLU A 64 12.89 -14.84 -9.08
C GLU A 64 14.07 -14.88 -10.06
N ALA A 65 14.49 -13.72 -10.56
CA ALA A 65 15.65 -13.58 -11.44
C ALA A 65 17.00 -13.71 -10.71
N GLN A 66 17.00 -14.01 -9.39
CA GLN A 66 18.20 -14.11 -8.54
C GLN A 66 19.09 -12.84 -8.55
N ILE A 67 18.53 -11.69 -8.93
CA ILE A 67 19.22 -10.39 -8.93
C ILE A 67 19.45 -9.93 -7.49
N ILE A 68 18.52 -10.26 -6.60
CA ILE A 68 18.53 -9.85 -5.20
C ILE A 68 18.65 -11.09 -4.31
N GLY A 69 19.80 -11.23 -3.64
CA GLY A 69 19.98 -12.22 -2.58
C GLY A 69 19.21 -11.86 -1.31
N THR A 70 19.06 -12.83 -0.40
CA THR A 70 18.26 -12.70 0.84
C THR A 70 18.65 -11.47 1.68
N THR A 71 19.95 -11.20 1.83
CA THR A 71 20.43 -10.04 2.60
C THR A 71 19.97 -8.72 1.99
N LEU A 72 20.12 -8.56 0.66
CA LEU A 72 19.71 -7.34 -0.02
C LEU A 72 18.17 -7.19 -0.01
N PHE A 73 17.43 -8.30 -0.10
CA PHE A 73 15.97 -8.28 0.06
C PHE A 73 15.56 -7.70 1.42
N VAL A 74 16.17 -8.15 2.52
CA VAL A 74 15.84 -7.68 3.88
C VAL A 74 16.14 -6.19 4.01
N VAL A 75 17.28 -5.74 3.49
CA VAL A 75 17.65 -4.31 3.51
C VAL A 75 16.65 -3.47 2.72
N LEU A 76 16.32 -3.86 1.50
CA LEU A 76 15.34 -3.16 0.66
C LEU A 76 13.95 -3.15 1.31
N PHE A 77 13.57 -4.23 1.97
CA PHE A 77 12.31 -4.29 2.70
C PHE A 77 12.26 -3.27 3.84
N ILE A 78 13.32 -3.20 4.67
CA ILE A 78 13.39 -2.25 5.79
C ILE A 78 13.44 -0.79 5.29
N VAL A 79 14.15 -0.52 4.19
CA VAL A 79 14.34 0.86 3.70
C VAL A 79 13.16 1.34 2.87
N LEU A 80 12.51 0.47 2.08
CA LEU A 80 11.46 0.87 1.14
C LEU A 80 10.06 0.56 1.64
N VAL A 81 9.84 -0.62 2.23
CA VAL A 81 8.49 -1.06 2.62
C VAL A 81 8.12 -0.49 3.99
N LEU A 82 9.00 -0.63 4.98
CA LEU A 82 8.68 -0.28 6.36
C LEU A 82 8.28 1.20 6.55
N PRO A 83 8.96 2.20 5.96
CA PRO A 83 8.58 3.60 6.14
C PRO A 83 7.20 3.92 5.54
N ILE A 84 6.86 3.30 4.41
CA ILE A 84 5.55 3.49 3.76
C ILE A 84 4.44 2.88 4.61
N VAL A 85 4.68 1.68 5.16
CA VAL A 85 3.73 1.03 6.07
C VAL A 85 3.52 1.88 7.32
N ILE A 86 4.59 2.37 7.95
CA ILE A 86 4.50 3.27 9.11
C ILE A 86 3.71 4.53 8.75
N TRP A 87 3.99 5.13 7.59
CA TRP A 87 3.27 6.31 7.13
C TRP A 87 1.77 6.05 6.99
N ILE A 88 1.37 4.92 6.40
CA ILE A 88 -0.04 4.53 6.26
C ILE A 88 -0.71 4.42 7.64
N PHE A 89 -0.06 3.76 8.60
CA PHE A 89 -0.61 3.63 9.96
C PHE A 89 -0.76 4.98 10.67
N VAL A 90 0.25 5.84 10.58
CA VAL A 90 0.20 7.19 11.16
C VAL A 90 -0.89 8.02 10.48
N TYR A 91 -1.02 7.90 9.16
CA TYR A 91 -2.03 8.62 8.40
C TYR A 91 -3.45 8.14 8.73
N ASP A 92 -3.68 6.84 8.83
CA ASP A 92 -4.96 6.24 9.24
C ASP A 92 -5.36 6.70 10.64
N LYS A 93 -4.47 6.56 11.63
CA LYS A 93 -4.70 7.04 12.99
C LYS A 93 -5.05 8.52 13.06
N LYS A 94 -4.42 9.35 12.23
CA LYS A 94 -4.66 10.81 12.18
C LYS A 94 -6.04 11.18 11.63
N HIS A 95 -6.61 10.38 10.72
CA HIS A 95 -7.84 10.74 10.00
C HIS A 95 -9.06 9.93 10.41
N VAL A 96 -8.86 8.69 10.84
CA VAL A 96 -9.93 7.71 11.09
C VAL A 96 -10.05 7.37 12.59
N GLY A 97 -8.99 7.61 13.38
CA GLY A 97 -8.93 7.36 14.82
C GLY A 97 -8.56 5.93 15.13
#